data_AF-A0A7Y3CHJ9-F1
#
_entry.id   AF-A0A7Y3CHJ9-F1
#
_cell.length_a   1.000
_cell.length_b   1.000
_cell.length_c   1.000
_cell.angle_alpha   90.00
_cell.angle_beta   90.00
_cell.angle_gamma   90.00
#
_symmetry.space_group_name_H-M   'P 1'
#
loop_
_entity.id
_entity.type
_entity.pdbx_description
1 polymer ?
#
loop_
_entity_poly.entity_id
_entity_poly.type
_entity_poly.pdbx_seq_one_letter_code
_entity_poly.pdbx_strand_id
1 'polypeptide(L)'
;MIVADKKPIEEIIEEIKGHKNILVLGCNECVTVCEAGGKKEVGILASALRMYFLNKELEVKIDEETLERQCDHEYLEEIRNIMDKYDAVISLACGVGVQFMAEK
;
A
#
# COMPACT_ATOMS: atom_id res chain seq x y z
N MET A 1 10.58 19.41 3.31
CA MET A 1 9.83 18.63 4.32
C MET A 1 8.54 18.18 3.64
N ILE A 2 8.33 16.88 3.48
CA ILE A 2 7.10 16.32 2.90
C ILE A 2 6.14 16.07 4.07
N VAL A 3 4.88 16.47 3.92
CA VAL A 3 3.79 16.11 4.82
C VAL A 3 2.88 15.17 4.06
N ALA A 4 2.57 14.01 4.63
CA ALA A 4 1.66 13.03 4.05
C ALA A 4 0.37 12.99 4.87
N ASP A 5 -0.76 12.87 4.19
CA ASP A 5 -2.07 12.66 4.79
C ASP A 5 -2.76 11.48 4.12
N LYS A 6 -3.60 10.77 4.87
CA LYS A 6 -4.26 9.55 4.39
C LYS A 6 -5.44 9.90 3.50
N LYS A 7 -5.54 9.23 2.35
CA LYS A 7 -6.76 9.27 1.55
C LYS A 7 -7.94 8.68 2.33
N PRO A 8 -9.18 9.17 2.11
CA PRO A 8 -10.37 8.50 2.59
C PRO A 8 -10.41 7.03 2.12
N ILE A 9 -10.80 6.12 3.00
CA ILE A 9 -10.79 4.69 2.69
C ILE A 9 -11.77 4.35 1.56
N GLU A 10 -12.87 5.09 1.45
CA GLU A 10 -13.89 4.92 0.42
C GLU A 10 -13.31 5.16 -0.98
N GLU A 11 -12.41 6.15 -1.13
CA GLU A 11 -11.71 6.41 -2.37
C GLU A 11 -10.80 5.23 -2.74
N ILE A 12 -10.03 4.73 -1.77
CA ILE A 12 -9.14 3.57 -1.97
C ILE A 12 -9.95 2.34 -2.41
N ILE A 13 -11.10 2.09 -1.77
CA ILE A 13 -11.97 0.96 -2.09
C ILE A 13 -12.50 1.03 -3.52
N GLU A 14 -12.93 2.21 -3.98
CA GLU A 14 -13.45 2.35 -5.35
C GLU A 14 -12.34 2.19 -6.40
N GLU A 15 -11.13 2.67 -6.13
CA GLU A 15 -9.97 2.50 -7.04
C GLU A 15 -9.53 1.03 -7.18
N ILE A 16 -9.59 0.24 -6.11
CA ILE A 16 -9.14 -1.16 -6.14
C ILE A 16 -10.26 -2.16 -6.44
N LYS A 17 -11.45 -1.67 -6.76
CA LYS A 17 -12.63 -2.51 -6.98
C LYS A 17 -12.43 -3.42 -8.20
N GLY A 18 -12.65 -4.71 -7.99
CA GLY A 18 -12.50 -5.72 -9.04
C GLY A 18 -11.14 -6.43 -9.05
N HIS A 19 -10.15 -5.93 -8.30
CA HIS A 19 -8.90 -6.65 -8.05
C HIS A 19 -9.08 -7.71 -6.95
N LYS A 20 -8.39 -8.84 -7.07
CA LYS A 20 -8.55 -9.98 -6.14
C LYS A 20 -7.32 -10.22 -5.28
N ASN A 21 -6.13 -9.92 -5.78
CA ASN A 21 -4.87 -10.03 -5.05
C ASN A 21 -4.29 -8.62 -4.91
N ILE A 22 -4.32 -8.08 -3.70
CA ILE A 22 -3.93 -6.70 -3.42
C ILE A 22 -2.79 -6.71 -2.41
N LEU A 23 -1.75 -5.92 -2.69
CA LEU A 23 -0.68 -5.65 -1.74
C LEU A 23 -0.86 -4.26 -1.13
N VAL A 24 -0.84 -4.15 0.20
CA VAL A 24 -0.68 -2.86 0.89
C VAL A 24 0.80 -2.69 1.23
N LEU A 25 1.44 -1.69 0.61
CA LEU A 25 2.89 -1.48 0.70
C LEU A 25 3.22 -0.18 1.43
N GLY A 26 3.83 -0.29 2.61
CA GLY A 26 4.22 0.86 3.44
C GLY A 26 5.63 1.39 3.15
N CYS A 27 5.91 2.60 3.66
CA CYS A 27 7.22 3.26 3.60
C CYS A 27 7.61 3.74 5.02
N ASN A 28 8.64 3.12 5.60
CA ASN A 28 8.94 3.24 7.04
C ASN A 28 9.65 4.55 7.45
N GLU A 29 10.05 5.40 6.51
CA GLU A 29 10.76 6.66 6.78
C GLU A 29 9.82 7.88 6.86
N CYS A 30 9.93 8.83 5.92
CA CYS A 30 9.36 10.17 6.08
C CYS A 30 7.84 10.22 6.32
N VAL A 31 7.08 9.30 5.72
CA VAL A 31 5.61 9.26 5.85
C VAL A 31 5.14 8.55 7.11
N THR A 32 6.01 7.77 7.75
CA THR A 32 5.73 7.15 9.06
C THR A 32 5.68 8.21 10.15
N VAL A 33 6.53 9.25 10.06
CA VAL A 33 6.50 10.40 10.97
C VAL A 33 5.14 11.14 10.92
N CYS A 34 4.47 11.10 9.77
CA CYS A 34 3.12 11.65 9.60
C CYS A 34 1.99 10.68 9.99
N GLU A 35 2.31 9.48 10.50
CA GLU A 35 1.34 8.40 10.75
C GLU A 35 0.45 8.10 9.52
N ALA A 36 1.07 8.14 8.34
CA ALA A 36 0.39 8.02 7.06
C ALA A 36 0.82 6.82 6.21
N GLY A 37 1.92 6.12 6.54
CA GLY A 37 2.38 5.02 5.69
C GLY A 37 3.35 4.00 6.29
N GLY A 38 3.60 4.02 7.59
CA GLY A 38 4.43 3.01 8.24
C GLY A 38 3.72 1.68 8.43
N LYS A 39 4.43 0.72 9.02
CA LYS A 39 3.90 -0.63 9.31
C LYS A 39 2.57 -0.62 10.07
N LYS A 40 2.38 0.31 11.00
CA LYS A 40 1.13 0.47 11.75
C LYS A 40 -0.02 0.87 10.82
N GLU A 41 0.21 1.82 9.92
CA GLU A 41 -0.81 2.31 8.98
C GLU A 41 -1.18 1.26 7.94
N VAL A 42 -0.18 0.50 7.45
CA VAL A 42 -0.40 -0.66 6.58
C VAL A 42 -1.35 -1.67 7.24
N GLY A 43 -1.07 -2.07 8.48
CA GLY A 43 -1.91 -3.05 9.19
C GLY A 43 -3.33 -2.54 9.46
N ILE A 44 -3.47 -1.26 9.79
CA ILE A 44 -4.80 -0.63 9.97
C ILE A 44 -5.59 -0.66 8.66
N LEU A 45 -4.99 -0.21 7.56
CA LEU A 45 -5.67 -0.16 6.26
C LEU A 45 -6.00 -1.57 5.75
N ALA A 46 -5.04 -2.50 5.80
CA ALA A 46 -5.25 -3.87 5.36
C ALA A 46 -6.38 -4.55 6.15
N SER A 47 -6.42 -4.36 7.48
CA SER A 47 -7.50 -4.89 8.31
C SER A 47 -8.87 -4.30 7.94
N ALA A 48 -8.94 -2.98 7.72
CA ALA A 48 -10.17 -2.31 7.33
C ALA A 48 -10.68 -2.80 5.96
N LEU A 49 -9.78 -2.98 4.99
CA LEU A 49 -10.12 -3.51 3.67
C LEU A 49 -10.58 -4.97 3.74
N ARG A 50 -9.88 -5.83 4.50
CA ARG A 50 -10.30 -7.23 4.70
C ARG A 50 -11.70 -7.30 5.30
N MET A 51 -12.00 -6.49 6.32
CA MET A 51 -13.32 -6.40 6.92
C MET A 51 -14.38 -5.92 5.91
N TYR A 52 -14.05 -4.91 5.09
CA TYR A 52 -14.96 -4.40 4.07
C TYR A 52 -15.34 -5.49 3.05
N PHE A 53 -14.37 -6.20 2.48
CA PHE A 53 -14.64 -7.24 1.48
C PHE A 53 -15.34 -8.45 2.08
N LEU A 54 -14.99 -8.84 3.31
CA LEU A 54 -15.68 -9.90 4.04
C LEU A 54 -17.17 -9.57 4.23
N ASN A 55 -17.50 -8.32 4.59
CA ASN A 55 -18.89 -7.86 4.75
C ASN A 55 -19.66 -7.80 3.42
N LYS A 56 -18.96 -7.85 2.28
CA LYS A 56 -19.54 -7.91 0.93
C LYS A 56 -19.56 -9.32 0.35
N GLU A 57 -19.15 -10.32 1.13
CA GLU A 57 -19.01 -11.72 0.68
C GLU A 57 -18.09 -11.84 -0.54
N LEU A 58 -17.09 -10.95 -0.65
CA LEU A 58 -16.08 -10.95 -1.70
C LEU A 58 -14.79 -11.57 -1.18
N GLU A 59 -14.27 -12.56 -1.89
CA GLU A 59 -12.98 -13.17 -1.62
C GLU A 59 -11.88 -12.33 -2.27
N VAL A 60 -11.24 -11.48 -1.46
CA VAL A 60 -10.09 -10.64 -1.86
C VAL A 60 -8.93 -10.95 -0.92
N LYS A 61 -7.80 -11.36 -1.50
CA LYS A 61 -6.54 -11.56 -0.79
C LYS A 61 -5.85 -10.22 -0.61
N ILE A 62 -5.54 -9.89 0.64
CA ILE A 62 -4.81 -8.68 1.00
C ILE A 62 -3.57 -9.08 1.77
N ASP A 63 -2.41 -8.87 1.17
CA ASP A 63 -1.11 -9.06 1.80
C ASP A 63 -0.52 -7.69 2.21
N GLU A 64 0.41 -7.72 3.15
CA GLU A 64 1.03 -6.55 3.76
C GLU A 64 2.54 -6.66 3.65
N GLU A 65 3.19 -5.60 3.17
CA GLU A 65 4.65 -5.48 3.23
C GLU A 65 5.05 -4.03 3.53
N THR A 66 6.29 -3.84 3.98
CA THR A 66 6.89 -2.51 4.11
C THR A 66 8.31 -2.50 3.60
N LEU A 67 8.71 -1.36 3.05
CA LEU A 67 10.08 -1.05 2.71
C LEU A 67 10.55 0.14 3.55
N GLU A 68 11.84 0.23 3.83
CA GLU A 68 12.45 1.41 4.43
C GLU A 68 12.11 2.64 3.59
N ARG A 69 12.39 2.58 2.28
CA ARG A 69 12.15 3.70 1.35
C ARG A 69 11.67 3.21 -0.01
N GLN A 70 10.45 3.61 -0.40
CA GLN A 70 9.94 3.37 -1.77
C GLN A 70 10.52 4.36 -2.80
N CYS A 71 11.09 5.49 -2.36
CA CYS A 71 11.71 6.47 -3.26
C CYS A 71 13.20 6.18 -3.53
N ASP A 72 13.64 4.95 -3.30
CA ASP A 72 15.02 4.52 -3.43
C ASP A 72 15.05 3.15 -4.11
N HIS A 73 15.82 3.03 -5.19
CA HIS A 73 15.77 1.85 -6.05
C HIS A 73 16.26 0.60 -5.34
N GLU A 74 17.26 0.69 -4.47
CA GLU A 74 17.85 -0.46 -3.80
C GLU A 74 16.82 -1.20 -2.93
N TYR A 75 16.02 -0.44 -2.19
CA TYR A 75 14.94 -0.98 -1.36
C TYR A 75 13.76 -1.49 -2.19
N LEU A 76 13.44 -0.85 -3.32
CA LEU A 76 12.39 -1.35 -4.22
C LEU A 76 12.73 -2.71 -4.86
N GLU A 77 14.01 -3.03 -5.05
CA GLU A 77 14.40 -4.35 -5.56
C GLU A 77 13.96 -5.50 -4.64
N GLU A 78 13.86 -5.25 -3.34
CA GLU A 78 13.53 -6.27 -2.33
C GLU A 78 12.16 -6.92 -2.58
N ILE A 79 11.22 -6.16 -3.15
CA ILE A 79 9.85 -6.61 -3.36
C ILE A 79 9.57 -7.12 -4.79
N ARG A 80 10.49 -6.91 -5.74
CA ARG A 80 10.26 -7.24 -7.15
C ARG A 80 9.85 -8.67 -7.40
N ASN A 81 10.44 -9.62 -6.68
CA ASN A 81 10.21 -11.05 -6.88
C ASN A 81 8.78 -11.51 -6.50
N ILE A 82 7.98 -10.64 -5.87
CA ILE A 82 6.60 -10.96 -5.48
C ILE A 82 5.56 -10.10 -6.19
N MET A 83 5.95 -9.07 -6.93
CA MET A 83 5.03 -8.09 -7.54
C MET A 83 4.06 -8.74 -8.53
N ASP A 84 4.52 -9.72 -9.32
CA ASP A 84 3.70 -10.43 -10.31
C ASP A 84 2.53 -11.23 -9.70
N LYS A 85 2.46 -11.36 -8.38
CA LYS A 85 1.38 -12.07 -7.67
C LYS A 85 0.16 -11.19 -7.40
N TYR A 86 0.29 -9.87 -7.60
CA TYR A 86 -0.73 -8.90 -7.21
C TYR A 86 -1.33 -8.21 -8.43
N ASP A 87 -2.65 -8.08 -8.41
CA ASP A 87 -3.41 -7.36 -9.44
C ASP A 87 -3.37 -5.85 -9.21
N ALA A 88 -3.14 -5.41 -7.96
CA ALA A 88 -3.04 -4.02 -7.56
C ALA A 88 -2.14 -3.84 -6.33
N VAL A 89 -1.50 -2.67 -6.23
CA VAL A 89 -0.64 -2.30 -5.11
C VAL A 89 -1.09 -0.95 -4.57
N ILE A 90 -1.40 -0.92 -3.27
CA ILE A 90 -1.71 0.30 -2.53
C ILE A 90 -0.41 0.77 -1.87
N SER A 91 0.29 1.68 -2.53
CA SER A 91 1.47 2.33 -1.98
C SER A 91 1.08 3.42 -0.97
N LEU A 92 1.53 3.28 0.28
CA LEU A 92 1.43 4.30 1.32
C LEU A 92 2.71 5.15 1.39
N ALA A 93 3.33 5.45 0.25
CA ALA A 93 4.51 6.31 0.18
C ALA A 93 4.16 7.77 -0.15
N CYS A 94 5.19 8.63 -0.21
CA CYS A 94 5.05 9.97 -0.76
C CYS A 94 4.93 9.95 -2.30
N GLY A 95 4.67 11.12 -2.90
CA GLY A 95 4.55 11.26 -4.36
C GLY A 95 5.74 10.72 -5.18
N VAL A 96 6.96 10.78 -4.64
CA VAL A 96 8.14 10.21 -5.32
C VAL A 96 8.15 8.68 -5.22
N GLY A 97 7.83 8.15 -4.03
CA GLY A 97 7.84 6.70 -3.81
C GLY A 97 6.76 5.99 -4.64
N VAL A 98 5.56 6.56 -4.71
CA VAL A 98 4.49 5.98 -5.55
C VAL A 98 4.84 6.04 -7.04
N GLN A 99 5.53 7.10 -7.50
CA GLN A 99 6.00 7.18 -8.88
C GLN A 99 7.03 6.09 -9.19
N PHE A 100 7.99 5.87 -8.29
CA PHE A 100 9.00 4.84 -8.48
C PHE A 100 8.38 3.44 -8.48
N MET A 101 7.33 3.23 -7.67
CA MET A 101 6.59 1.98 -7.65
C MET A 101 5.74 1.77 -8.91
N ALA A 102 5.32 2.83 -9.60
CA ALA A 102 4.55 2.73 -10.84
C ALA A 102 5.42 2.53 -12.08
N GLU A 103 6.66 3.03 -12.07
CA GLU A 103 7.57 2.96 -13.21
C GLU A 103 8.32 1.62 -13.34
N LYS A 104 8.29 0.76 -12.30
CA LYS A 104 9.05 -0.48 -12.24
C LYS A 104 8.30 -1.58 -11.50
#